data_AF-A0A821LBG8-F1
#
_entry.id   AF-A0A821LBG8-F1
#
_cell.length_a   1.000
_cell.length_b   1.000
_cell.length_c   1.000
_cell.angle_alpha   90.00
_cell.angle_beta   90.00
_cell.angle_gamma   90.00
#
_symmetry.space_group_name_H-M   'P 1'
#
loop_
_entity.id
_entity.type
_entity.pdbx_description
1 polymer ?
#
loop_
_entity_poly.entity_id
_entity_poly.type
_entity_poly.pdbx_seq_one_letter_code
_entity_poly.pdbx_strand_id
1 'polypeptide(L)'
;MIYRHLQCVRGSPQYWHKRLKDLFGMTRQLGFPTFFLTLSCADLRWKEFTDTFVRHTGTPIKESYTFKEKTKLLRANPVLAARLFEKRFNTFMNLFIKGGASCLGIVEDWFARIEMQMRGSPHSHMPLWVKGAPVYIGLHTDEKTREEIVKFCDKYITTRFPSLEEDPILHYLVKELQTHSRNHSKSCLKLYKMLCRFGFPRPVARRTFICEPLKAENDDDKQKFKRMKEILTEMNA
;
A
#
# COMPACT_ATOMS: atom_id res chain seq x y z
N MET A 1 31.16 -15.96 -16.03
CA MET A 1 30.15 -16.38 -17.03
C MET A 1 28.79 -16.76 -16.41
N ILE A 2 28.74 -17.53 -15.31
CA ILE A 2 27.48 -17.98 -14.65
C ILE A 2 26.61 -16.81 -14.12
N TYR A 3 27.22 -15.76 -13.54
CA TYR A 3 26.49 -14.61 -12.99
C TYR A 3 25.61 -13.85 -13.99
N ARG A 4 25.98 -13.85 -15.28
CA ARG A 4 25.19 -13.18 -16.33
C ARG A 4 23.94 -13.98 -16.71
N HIS A 5 24.00 -15.32 -16.63
CA HIS A 5 22.88 -16.21 -16.95
C HIS A 5 21.77 -16.13 -15.90
N LEU A 6 22.13 -15.97 -14.63
CA LEU A 6 21.17 -15.87 -13.53
C LEU A 6 20.32 -14.60 -13.57
N GLN A 7 20.69 -13.59 -14.37
CA GLN A 7 19.87 -12.39 -14.57
C GLN A 7 18.52 -12.68 -15.22
N CYS A 8 18.37 -13.81 -15.93
CA CYS A 8 17.09 -14.22 -16.52
C CYS A 8 16.24 -15.06 -15.56
N VAL A 9 16.82 -15.54 -14.47
CA VAL A 9 16.13 -16.37 -13.47
C VAL A 9 15.43 -15.44 -12.47
N ARG A 10 14.12 -15.27 -12.63
CA ARG A 10 13.30 -14.46 -11.71
C ARG A 10 13.49 -14.94 -10.27
N GLY A 11 13.67 -13.99 -9.35
CA GLY A 11 13.89 -14.28 -7.94
C GLY A 11 15.36 -14.46 -7.54
N SER A 12 16.28 -14.64 -8.49
CA SER A 12 17.71 -14.75 -8.18
C SER A 12 18.30 -13.41 -7.69
N PRO A 13 19.38 -13.42 -6.90
CA PRO A 13 20.08 -12.19 -6.52
C PRO A 13 20.52 -11.34 -7.72
N GLN A 14 20.96 -11.98 -8.81
CA GLN A 14 21.42 -11.30 -10.02
C GLN A 14 20.26 -10.67 -10.80
N TYR A 15 19.10 -11.34 -10.85
CA TYR A 15 17.87 -10.76 -11.38
C TYR A 15 17.48 -9.52 -10.57
N TRP A 16 17.45 -9.60 -9.24
CA TRP A 16 17.09 -8.46 -8.40
C TRP A 16 18.10 -7.32 -8.48
N HIS A 17 19.39 -7.61 -8.59
CA HIS A 17 20.42 -6.59 -8.80
C HIS A 17 20.21 -5.84 -10.14
N LYS A 18 19.86 -6.56 -11.21
CA LYS A 18 19.49 -5.94 -12.48
C LYS A 18 18.24 -5.06 -12.34
N ARG A 19 17.16 -5.59 -11.73
CA ARG A 19 15.91 -4.84 -11.52
C ARG A 19 16.10 -3.59 -10.64
N LEU A 20 16.99 -3.64 -9.66
CA LEU A 20 17.37 -2.48 -8.85
C LEU A 20 18.07 -1.41 -9.69
N LYS A 21 18.99 -1.81 -10.58
CA LYS A 21 19.63 -0.88 -11.52
C LYS A 21 18.63 -0.26 -12.48
N ASP A 22 17.67 -1.04 -13.00
CA ASP A 22 16.58 -0.52 -13.83
C ASP A 22 15.81 0.57 -13.05
N LEU A 23 15.42 0.29 -11.80
CA LEU A 23 14.71 1.23 -10.95
C LEU A 23 15.52 2.51 -10.67
N PHE A 24 16.83 2.41 -10.42
CA PHE A 24 17.69 3.59 -10.29
C PHE A 24 17.77 4.40 -11.59
N GLY A 25 17.80 3.72 -12.75
CA GLY A 25 17.73 4.38 -14.05
C GLY A 25 16.42 5.17 -14.22
N MET A 26 15.29 4.55 -13.85
CA MET A 26 13.97 5.20 -13.86
C MET A 26 13.96 6.44 -12.95
N THR A 27 14.39 6.31 -11.69
CA THR A 27 14.43 7.44 -10.75
C THR A 27 15.36 8.57 -11.23
N ARG A 28 16.49 8.23 -11.86
CA ARG A 28 17.41 9.23 -12.41
C ARG A 28 16.82 9.99 -13.60
N GLN A 29 16.03 9.31 -14.44
CA GLN A 29 15.46 9.89 -15.66
C GLN A 29 14.12 10.60 -15.42
N LEU A 30 13.28 10.06 -14.55
CA LEU A 30 11.91 10.50 -14.29
C LEU A 30 11.77 11.30 -12.98
N GLY A 31 12.82 11.33 -12.15
CA GLY A 31 12.76 11.90 -10.81
C GLY A 31 12.12 10.97 -9.78
N PHE A 32 11.72 11.53 -8.64
CA PHE A 32 11.03 10.76 -7.59
C PHE A 32 9.65 10.28 -8.07
N PRO A 33 9.24 9.06 -7.69
CA PRO A 33 7.90 8.57 -8.05
C PRO A 33 6.82 9.41 -7.38
N THR A 34 5.74 9.67 -8.12
CA THR A 34 4.56 10.41 -7.64
C THR A 34 3.81 9.65 -6.56
N PHE A 35 3.57 8.36 -6.78
CA PHE A 35 2.89 7.49 -5.82
C PHE A 35 3.74 6.27 -5.49
N PHE A 36 3.63 5.82 -4.24
CA PHE A 36 4.11 4.50 -3.84
C PHE A 36 2.91 3.62 -3.48
N LEU A 37 2.46 2.83 -4.45
CA LEU A 37 1.30 1.96 -4.30
C LEU A 37 1.73 0.58 -3.81
N THR A 38 1.02 0.10 -2.80
CA THR A 38 1.26 -1.21 -2.22
C THR A 38 -0.01 -2.05 -2.28
N LEU A 39 0.07 -3.24 -2.90
CA LEU A 39 -1.06 -4.15 -3.09
C LEU A 39 -0.81 -5.48 -2.37
N SER A 40 -1.73 -5.88 -1.50
CA SER A 40 -1.66 -7.14 -0.76
C SER A 40 -2.67 -8.15 -1.29
N CYS A 41 -2.24 -9.40 -1.45
CA CYS A 41 -3.14 -10.50 -1.80
C CYS A 41 -4.07 -10.84 -0.63
N ALA A 42 -5.38 -10.78 -0.85
CA ALA A 42 -6.41 -11.19 0.12
C ALA A 42 -7.10 -12.50 -0.34
N ASP A 43 -6.27 -13.45 -0.77
CA ASP A 43 -6.66 -14.77 -1.31
C ASP A 43 -7.71 -15.54 -0.47
N LEU A 44 -7.66 -15.47 0.85
CA LEU A 44 -8.64 -16.13 1.72
C LEU A 44 -10.01 -15.42 1.78
N ARG A 45 -10.08 -14.15 1.39
CA ARG A 45 -11.32 -13.37 1.33
C ARG A 45 -11.99 -13.46 -0.05
N TRP A 46 -11.21 -13.64 -1.11
CA TRP A 46 -11.70 -13.68 -2.48
C TRP A 46 -12.43 -15.01 -2.78
N LYS A 47 -13.73 -14.93 -3.05
CA LYS A 47 -14.57 -16.11 -3.31
C LYS A 47 -14.09 -16.85 -4.56
N GLU A 48 -13.73 -16.11 -5.60
CA GLU A 48 -13.19 -16.63 -6.85
C GLU A 48 -11.90 -17.43 -6.67
N PHE A 49 -11.07 -17.11 -5.66
CA PHE A 49 -9.93 -17.94 -5.30
C PHE A 49 -10.42 -19.28 -4.75
N THR A 50 -11.25 -19.23 -3.72
CA THR A 50 -11.79 -20.45 -3.08
C THR A 50 -12.50 -21.35 -4.09
N ASP A 51 -13.38 -20.80 -4.92
CA ASP A 51 -14.12 -21.51 -5.96
C ASP A 51 -13.18 -22.18 -6.98
N THR A 52 -12.11 -21.49 -7.39
CA THR A 52 -11.13 -22.04 -8.33
C THR A 52 -10.37 -23.21 -7.72
N PHE A 53 -9.95 -23.10 -6.45
CA PHE A 53 -9.27 -24.20 -5.76
C PHE A 53 -10.20 -25.40 -5.59
N VAL A 54 -11.44 -25.20 -5.14
CA VAL A 54 -12.43 -26.26 -4.94
C VAL A 54 -12.66 -27.06 -6.22
N ARG A 55 -12.82 -26.37 -7.36
CA ARG A 55 -12.96 -27.02 -8.68
C ARG A 55 -11.70 -27.78 -9.07
N HIS A 56 -10.52 -27.20 -8.82
CA HIS A 56 -9.25 -27.83 -9.17
C HIS A 56 -8.92 -29.07 -8.33
N THR A 57 -9.31 -29.07 -7.04
CA THR A 57 -9.06 -30.19 -6.12
C THR A 57 -10.20 -31.22 -6.07
N GLY A 58 -11.30 -31.00 -6.79
CA GLY A 58 -12.50 -31.85 -6.72
C GLY A 58 -13.17 -31.85 -5.34
N THR A 59 -12.96 -30.82 -4.54
CA THR A 59 -13.57 -30.71 -3.21
C THR A 59 -15.08 -30.43 -3.36
N PRO A 60 -15.96 -30.96 -2.49
CA PRO A 60 -17.37 -30.64 -2.53
C PRO A 60 -17.62 -29.14 -2.45
N ILE A 61 -18.48 -28.63 -3.34
CA ILE A 61 -18.90 -27.23 -3.36
C ILE A 61 -19.77 -26.98 -2.12
N LYS A 62 -19.39 -25.99 -1.31
CA LYS A 62 -20.11 -25.54 -0.12
C LYS A 62 -20.44 -24.07 -0.25
N GLU A 63 -21.48 -23.61 0.45
CA GLU A 63 -21.81 -22.18 0.54
C GLU A 63 -20.69 -21.38 1.23
N SER A 64 -20.04 -21.99 2.23
CA SER A 64 -18.93 -21.36 2.92
C SER A 64 -17.86 -22.40 3.33
N TYR A 65 -16.63 -21.90 3.47
CA TYR A 65 -15.47 -22.66 3.93
C TYR A 65 -14.84 -21.95 5.12
N THR A 66 -14.46 -22.72 6.12
CA THR A 66 -13.72 -22.23 7.28
C THR A 66 -12.34 -21.72 6.88
N PHE A 67 -11.74 -20.88 7.73
CA PHE A 67 -10.37 -20.38 7.52
C PHE A 67 -9.36 -21.53 7.31
N LYS A 68 -9.51 -22.63 8.06
CA LYS A 68 -8.63 -23.80 7.98
C LYS A 68 -8.77 -24.53 6.64
N GLU A 69 -10.00 -24.70 6.15
CA GLU A 69 -10.25 -25.31 4.83
C GLU A 69 -9.69 -24.46 3.70
N LYS A 70 -9.97 -23.15 3.69
CA LYS A 70 -9.43 -22.22 2.68
C LYS A 70 -7.89 -22.23 2.66
N THR A 71 -7.28 -22.23 3.84
CA THR A 71 -5.81 -22.29 3.97
C THR A 71 -5.26 -23.61 3.43
N LYS A 72 -5.93 -24.73 3.69
CA LYS A 72 -5.54 -26.05 3.17
C LYS A 72 -5.60 -26.07 1.64
N LEU A 73 -6.69 -25.55 1.06
CA LEU A 73 -6.87 -25.44 -0.39
C LEU A 73 -5.78 -24.59 -1.05
N LEU A 74 -5.50 -23.41 -0.48
CA LEU A 74 -4.47 -22.50 -0.99
C LEU A 74 -3.07 -23.15 -0.97
N ARG A 75 -2.73 -23.85 0.12
CA ARG A 75 -1.44 -24.55 0.26
C ARG A 75 -1.29 -25.77 -0.64
N ALA A 76 -2.41 -26.37 -1.08
CA ALA A 76 -2.37 -27.54 -1.94
C ALA A 76 -1.80 -27.21 -3.33
N ASN A 77 -1.96 -25.96 -3.81
CA ASN A 77 -1.41 -25.53 -5.10
C ASN A 77 -0.92 -24.07 -5.05
N PRO A 78 0.31 -23.81 -4.57
CA PRO A 78 0.88 -22.46 -4.49
C PRO A 78 1.13 -21.84 -5.87
N VAL A 79 1.32 -22.66 -6.92
CA VAL A 79 1.49 -22.17 -8.30
C VAL A 79 0.18 -21.54 -8.79
N LEU A 80 -0.94 -22.22 -8.57
CA LEU A 80 -2.26 -21.69 -8.90
C LEU A 80 -2.56 -20.40 -8.12
N ALA A 81 -2.21 -20.34 -6.84
CA ALA A 81 -2.34 -19.13 -6.03
C ALA A 81 -1.58 -17.94 -6.65
N ALA A 82 -0.32 -18.17 -7.04
CA ALA A 82 0.51 -17.15 -7.68
C ALA A 82 -0.06 -16.70 -9.05
N ARG A 83 -0.60 -17.63 -9.85
CA ARG A 83 -1.22 -17.33 -11.15
C ARG A 83 -2.51 -16.53 -11.01
N LEU A 84 -3.35 -16.87 -10.03
CA LEU A 84 -4.56 -16.10 -9.74
C LEU A 84 -4.23 -14.68 -9.28
N PHE A 85 -3.19 -14.53 -8.43
CA PHE A 85 -2.69 -13.23 -8.04
C PHE A 85 -2.16 -12.44 -9.25
N GLU A 86 -1.31 -13.05 -10.09
CA GLU A 86 -0.78 -12.42 -11.31
C GLU A 86 -1.91 -11.94 -12.23
N LYS A 87 -2.94 -12.77 -12.45
CA LYS A 87 -4.12 -12.38 -13.21
C LYS A 87 -4.81 -11.17 -12.59
N ARG A 88 -5.08 -11.19 -11.29
CA ARG A 88 -5.74 -10.06 -10.59
C ARG A 88 -4.91 -8.79 -10.64
N PHE A 89 -3.59 -8.91 -10.42
CA PHE A 89 -2.65 -7.81 -10.50
C PHE A 89 -2.63 -7.17 -11.89
N ASN A 90 -2.49 -7.98 -12.94
CA ASN A 90 -2.49 -7.49 -14.32
C ASN A 90 -3.83 -6.84 -14.70
N THR A 91 -4.96 -7.45 -14.29
CA THR A 91 -6.28 -6.85 -14.49
C THR A 91 -6.40 -5.51 -13.76
N PHE A 92 -5.95 -5.43 -12.51
CA PHE A 92 -5.96 -4.18 -11.76
C PHE A 92 -5.12 -3.09 -12.46
N MET A 93 -3.89 -3.44 -12.86
CA MET A 93 -3.01 -2.51 -13.57
C MET A 93 -3.63 -2.04 -14.88
N ASN A 94 -4.21 -2.94 -15.68
CA ASN A 94 -4.76 -2.60 -16.98
C ASN A 94 -6.08 -1.84 -16.92
N LEU A 95 -6.91 -2.04 -15.88
CA LEU A 95 -8.18 -1.35 -15.75
C LEU A 95 -8.06 -0.02 -15.01
N PHE A 96 -7.41 -0.02 -13.84
CA PHE A 96 -7.43 1.12 -12.90
C PHE A 96 -6.22 2.04 -13.03
N ILE A 97 -5.04 1.49 -13.32
CA ILE A 97 -3.78 2.26 -13.31
C ILE A 97 -3.41 2.76 -14.70
N LYS A 98 -3.38 1.86 -15.69
CA LYS A 98 -3.01 2.14 -17.09
C LYS A 98 -4.21 2.29 -18.01
N GLY A 99 -5.39 1.87 -17.55
CA GLY A 99 -6.61 1.85 -18.35
C GLY A 99 -7.37 3.17 -18.34
N GLY A 100 -8.52 3.15 -19.00
CA GLY A 100 -9.39 4.33 -19.12
C GLY A 100 -9.90 4.89 -17.79
N ALA A 101 -9.90 4.10 -16.71
CA ALA A 101 -10.30 4.61 -15.40
C ALA A 101 -9.28 5.60 -14.81
N SER A 102 -7.98 5.44 -15.16
CA SER A 102 -6.89 6.37 -14.82
C SER A 102 -6.99 6.94 -13.40
N CYS A 103 -7.19 6.06 -12.40
CA CYS A 103 -7.59 6.46 -11.04
C CYS A 103 -6.54 7.31 -10.32
N LEU A 104 -5.29 7.30 -10.80
CA LEU A 104 -4.19 8.10 -10.29
C LEU A 104 -3.67 9.11 -11.32
N GLY A 105 -4.47 9.41 -12.36
CA GLY A 105 -4.05 10.19 -13.52
C GLY A 105 -3.37 9.33 -14.59
N ILE A 106 -2.71 10.00 -15.54
CA ILE A 106 -1.99 9.35 -16.64
C ILE A 106 -0.63 8.87 -16.11
N VAL A 107 -0.49 7.56 -15.89
CA VAL A 107 0.77 6.95 -15.45
C VAL A 107 1.71 6.81 -16.65
N GLU A 108 2.83 7.54 -16.63
CA GLU A 108 3.84 7.51 -17.69
C GLU A 108 4.73 6.28 -17.57
N ASP A 109 5.13 5.94 -16.34
CA ASP A 109 5.93 4.75 -16.07
C ASP A 109 5.64 4.19 -14.67
N TRP A 110 5.99 2.92 -14.47
CA TRP A 110 5.78 2.20 -13.21
C TRP A 110 6.78 1.05 -13.07
N PHE A 111 7.09 0.74 -11.81
CA PHE A 111 7.83 -0.47 -11.48
C PHE A 111 7.03 -1.28 -10.46
N ALA A 112 7.19 -2.60 -10.46
CA ALA A 112 6.63 -3.44 -9.41
C ALA A 112 7.65 -4.46 -8.93
N ARG A 113 7.79 -4.55 -7.60
CA ARG A 113 8.46 -5.65 -6.92
C ARG A 113 7.41 -6.54 -6.27
N ILE A 114 7.31 -7.77 -6.75
CA ILE A 114 6.47 -8.80 -6.13
C ILE A 114 7.31 -9.55 -5.11
N GLU A 115 6.89 -9.52 -3.85
CA GLU A 115 7.51 -10.23 -2.73
C GLU A 115 6.51 -11.22 -2.13
N MET A 116 7.00 -12.41 -1.78
CA MET A 116 6.22 -13.35 -0.97
C MET A 116 6.56 -13.06 0.49
N GLN A 117 5.61 -12.50 1.25
CA GLN A 117 5.84 -12.28 2.67
C GLN A 117 5.91 -13.62 3.42
N MET A 118 6.42 -13.62 4.66
CA MET A 118 6.52 -14.83 5.52
C MET A 118 5.19 -15.58 5.71
N ARG A 119 4.05 -14.99 5.33
CA ARG A 119 2.71 -15.60 5.37
C ARG A 119 2.32 -16.35 4.09
N GLY A 120 3.20 -16.36 3.08
CA GLY A 120 3.07 -17.11 1.83
C GLY A 120 2.33 -16.40 0.70
N SER A 121 1.51 -15.38 1.00
CA SER A 121 0.76 -14.65 -0.03
C SER A 121 1.60 -13.55 -0.70
N PRO A 122 1.44 -13.33 -2.02
CA PRO A 122 2.16 -12.29 -2.74
C PRO A 122 1.77 -10.88 -2.30
N HIS A 123 2.73 -9.97 -2.40
CA HIS A 123 2.59 -8.56 -2.12
C HIS A 123 3.38 -7.75 -3.16
N SER A 124 2.83 -6.61 -3.56
CA SER A 124 3.37 -5.76 -4.62
C SER A 124 3.77 -4.41 -4.04
N HIS A 125 5.02 -4.00 -4.24
CA HIS A 125 5.48 -2.63 -3.99
C HIS A 125 5.74 -1.91 -5.31
N MET A 126 5.10 -0.76 -5.52
CA MET A 126 5.10 -0.09 -6.82
C MET A 126 5.32 1.43 -6.72
N PRO A 127 6.49 1.93 -7.10
CA PRO A 127 6.63 3.33 -7.47
C PRO A 127 5.95 3.59 -8.83
N LEU A 128 5.17 4.66 -8.90
CA LEU A 128 4.42 5.10 -10.08
C LEU A 128 4.78 6.56 -10.40
N TRP A 129 4.99 6.87 -11.69
CA TRP A 129 5.23 8.23 -12.19
C TRP A 129 4.02 8.70 -12.98
N VAL A 130 3.44 9.84 -12.59
CA VAL A 130 2.21 10.39 -13.17
C VAL A 130 2.52 11.68 -13.91
N LYS A 131 2.01 11.77 -15.15
CA LYS A 131 2.18 12.93 -16.00
C LYS A 131 1.60 14.18 -15.36
N GLY A 132 2.41 15.24 -15.29
CA GLY A 132 1.98 16.54 -14.78
C GLY A 132 1.69 16.56 -13.28
N ALA A 133 2.19 15.60 -12.50
CA ALA A 133 2.13 15.66 -11.06
C ALA A 133 3.03 16.80 -10.52
N PRO A 134 2.58 17.58 -9.54
CA PRO A 134 3.39 18.65 -8.97
C PRO A 134 4.57 18.08 -8.17
N VAL A 135 5.71 18.78 -8.21
CA VAL A 135 6.98 18.29 -7.63
C VAL A 135 7.33 19.08 -6.38
N TYR A 136 7.55 18.36 -5.29
CA TYR A 136 8.05 18.93 -4.05
C TYR A 136 9.59 18.94 -4.04
N ILE A 137 10.20 20.13 -3.92
CA ILE A 137 11.66 20.33 -3.89
C ILE A 137 12.16 20.77 -2.52
N GLY A 138 11.44 20.42 -1.45
CA GLY A 138 11.79 20.81 -0.09
C GLY A 138 11.42 22.26 0.23
N LEU A 139 12.23 22.89 1.08
CA LEU A 139 12.03 24.27 1.57
C LEU A 139 12.01 25.33 0.46
N HIS A 140 12.51 25.00 -0.73
CA HIS A 140 12.52 25.89 -1.90
C HIS A 140 11.24 25.80 -2.74
N THR A 141 10.28 24.96 -2.35
CA THR A 141 8.99 24.86 -3.05
C THR A 141 8.18 26.12 -2.79
N ASP A 142 7.84 26.86 -3.84
CA ASP A 142 7.03 28.08 -3.74
C ASP A 142 5.59 27.79 -3.31
N GLU A 143 4.91 28.80 -2.74
CA GLU A 143 3.58 28.62 -2.16
C GLU A 143 2.54 28.15 -3.17
N LYS A 144 2.61 28.61 -4.43
CA LYS A 144 1.67 28.18 -5.47
C LYS A 144 1.84 26.69 -5.75
N THR A 145 3.07 26.21 -5.89
CA THR A 145 3.35 24.77 -6.07
C THR A 145 2.89 23.95 -4.85
N ARG A 146 3.05 24.48 -3.64
CA ARG A 146 2.56 23.82 -2.41
C ARG A 146 1.04 23.65 -2.42
N GLU A 147 0.30 24.68 -2.81
CA GLU A 147 -1.15 24.61 -2.97
C GLU A 147 -1.56 23.60 -4.05
N GLU A 148 -0.82 23.55 -5.16
CA GLU A 148 -1.05 22.56 -6.22
C GLU A 148 -0.82 21.13 -5.73
N ILE A 149 0.23 20.89 -4.92
CA ILE A 149 0.48 19.59 -4.27
C ILE A 149 -0.68 19.20 -3.35
N VAL A 150 -1.15 20.13 -2.52
CA VAL A 150 -2.29 19.87 -1.61
C VAL A 150 -3.54 19.50 -2.41
N LYS A 151 -3.88 20.28 -3.44
CA LYS A 151 -5.03 20.00 -4.34
C LYS A 151 -4.87 18.66 -5.06
N PHE A 152 -3.65 18.31 -5.47
CA PHE A 152 -3.36 17.03 -6.11
C PHE A 152 -3.57 15.86 -5.14
N CYS A 153 -3.08 15.96 -3.91
CA CYS A 153 -3.32 14.97 -2.86
C CYS A 153 -4.82 14.83 -2.56
N ASP A 154 -5.53 15.93 -2.38
CA ASP A 154 -6.97 15.92 -2.09
C ASP A 154 -7.82 15.38 -3.26
N LYS A 155 -7.30 15.41 -4.49
CA LYS A 155 -7.96 14.80 -5.65
C LYS A 155 -7.88 13.27 -5.65
N TYR A 156 -6.73 12.71 -5.27
CA TYR A 156 -6.45 11.26 -5.45
C TYR A 156 -6.42 10.46 -4.15
N ILE A 157 -6.16 11.10 -3.02
CA ILE A 157 -6.00 10.47 -1.70
C ILE A 157 -7.16 10.93 -0.81
N THR A 158 -8.33 10.34 -1.05
CA THR A 158 -9.55 10.63 -0.28
C THR A 158 -10.11 9.38 0.36
N THR A 159 -10.86 9.55 1.44
CA THR A 159 -11.67 8.48 2.03
C THR A 159 -13.06 9.01 2.36
N ARG A 160 -14.06 8.14 2.22
CA ARG A 160 -15.46 8.41 2.61
C ARG A 160 -15.94 7.20 3.39
N PHE A 161 -16.56 7.43 4.54
CA PHE A 161 -17.24 6.39 5.30
C PHE A 161 -18.75 6.65 5.27
N PRO A 162 -19.46 6.19 4.22
CA PRO A 162 -20.89 6.46 4.06
C PRO A 162 -21.72 5.71 5.11
N SER A 163 -22.96 6.15 5.32
CA SER A 163 -23.94 5.40 6.12
C SER A 163 -24.37 4.12 5.39
N LEU A 164 -25.01 3.19 6.12
CA LEU A 164 -25.59 1.99 5.51
C LEU A 164 -26.73 2.30 4.53
N GLU A 165 -27.39 3.44 4.70
CA GLU A 165 -28.47 3.90 3.82
C GLU A 165 -27.93 4.50 2.51
N GLU A 166 -26.79 5.21 2.58
CA GLU A 166 -26.18 5.86 1.41
C GLU A 166 -25.47 4.87 0.48
N ASP A 167 -24.59 4.04 1.04
CA ASP A 167 -23.84 3.03 0.29
C ASP A 167 -23.44 1.88 1.22
N PRO A 168 -24.26 0.83 1.31
CA PRO A 168 -23.99 -0.28 2.21
C PRO A 168 -22.71 -1.03 1.82
N ILE A 169 -22.39 -1.14 0.53
CA ILE A 169 -21.21 -1.88 0.06
C ILE A 169 -19.94 -1.15 0.49
N LEU A 170 -19.84 0.15 0.19
CA LEU A 170 -18.68 0.93 0.59
C LEU A 170 -18.57 1.04 2.11
N HIS A 171 -19.70 1.16 2.83
CA HIS A 171 -19.70 1.13 4.29
C HIS A 171 -19.01 -0.14 4.83
N TYR A 172 -19.41 -1.32 4.35
CA TYR A 172 -18.79 -2.58 4.78
C TYR A 172 -17.31 -2.67 4.38
N LEU A 173 -16.94 -2.24 3.17
CA LEU A 173 -15.55 -2.27 2.72
C LEU A 173 -14.63 -1.37 3.55
N VAL A 174 -15.06 -0.13 3.83
CA VAL A 174 -14.29 0.81 4.65
C VAL A 174 -14.16 0.28 6.07
N LYS A 175 -15.27 -0.16 6.66
CA LYS A 175 -15.30 -0.77 8.00
C LYS A 175 -14.34 -1.96 8.11
N GLU A 176 -14.32 -2.84 7.12
CA GLU A 176 -13.51 -4.08 7.16
C GLU A 176 -12.04 -3.88 6.77
N LEU A 177 -11.74 -2.99 5.83
CA LEU A 177 -10.43 -2.93 5.16
C LEU A 177 -9.66 -1.63 5.41
N GLN A 178 -10.33 -0.55 5.82
CA GLN A 178 -9.72 0.77 6.01
C GLN A 178 -9.83 1.30 7.44
N THR A 179 -10.53 0.62 8.34
CA THR A 179 -10.53 0.98 9.77
C THR A 179 -9.42 0.26 10.53
N HIS A 180 -8.76 1.02 11.40
CA HIS A 180 -7.86 0.45 12.39
C HIS A 180 -8.68 -0.23 13.49
N SER A 181 -8.49 -1.53 13.68
CA SER A 181 -9.25 -2.29 14.70
C SER A 181 -8.99 -1.75 16.11
N ARG A 182 -10.08 -1.49 16.85
CA ARG A 182 -10.02 -1.22 18.31
C ARG A 182 -9.49 -2.42 19.09
N ASN A 183 -9.77 -3.62 18.58
CA ASN A 183 -9.21 -4.86 19.08
C ASN A 183 -7.82 -5.04 18.45
N HIS A 184 -6.84 -4.31 18.97
CA HIS A 184 -5.47 -4.30 18.48
C HIS A 184 -4.92 -5.73 18.33
N SER A 185 -4.39 -6.04 17.15
CA SER A 185 -3.73 -7.33 16.93
C SER A 185 -2.41 -7.42 17.71
N LYS A 186 -1.89 -8.65 17.93
CA LYS A 186 -0.59 -8.84 18.60
C LYS A 186 0.55 -8.06 17.94
N SER A 187 0.56 -7.97 16.61
CA SER A 187 1.56 -7.19 15.85
C SER A 187 1.35 -5.67 15.94
N CYS A 188 0.15 -5.24 16.31
CA CYS A 188 -0.20 -3.85 16.50
C CYS A 188 0.23 -3.32 17.88
N LEU A 189 0.40 -4.18 18.88
CA LEU A 189 0.76 -3.76 20.23
C LEU A 189 2.28 -3.79 20.43
N LYS A 190 2.82 -2.78 21.12
CA LYS A 190 4.23 -2.73 21.60
C LYS A 190 4.20 -2.51 23.12
N LEU A 191 5.21 -2.98 23.85
CA LEU A 191 5.35 -2.82 25.32
C LEU A 191 4.13 -3.32 26.13
N TYR A 192 4.13 -4.59 26.50
CA TYR A 192 3.16 -5.19 27.43
C TYR A 192 1.68 -4.93 27.11
N LYS A 193 1.33 -4.83 25.81
CA LYS A 193 -0.07 -4.75 25.32
C LYS A 193 -0.84 -3.48 25.67
N MET A 194 -0.20 -2.43 26.16
CA MET A 194 -0.93 -1.23 26.61
C MET A 194 -1.14 -0.18 25.51
N LEU A 195 -0.23 -0.10 24.52
CA LEU A 195 -0.26 0.98 23.52
C LEU A 195 -0.14 0.47 22.09
N CYS A 196 -0.82 1.17 21.18
CA CYS A 196 -0.74 0.94 19.75
C CYS A 196 0.65 1.33 19.22
N ARG A 197 1.38 0.37 18.63
CA ARG A 197 2.68 0.57 17.97
C ARG A 197 2.67 1.70 16.93
N PHE A 198 1.54 1.89 16.26
CA PHE A 198 1.40 2.84 15.16
C PHE A 198 0.83 4.20 15.59
N GLY A 199 0.54 4.36 16.90
CA GLY A 199 -0.01 5.59 17.46
C GLY A 199 -1.43 5.89 16.98
N PHE A 200 -2.30 4.86 16.90
CA PHE A 200 -3.73 5.07 16.65
C PHE A 200 -4.52 5.10 17.98
N PRO A 201 -5.59 5.92 18.06
CA PRO A 201 -6.06 6.85 17.03
C PRO A 201 -5.09 8.01 16.83
N ARG A 202 -4.99 8.51 15.59
CA ARG A 202 -4.18 9.69 15.29
C ARG A 202 -5.04 10.96 15.39
N PRO A 203 -4.44 12.10 15.75
CA PRO A 203 -5.06 13.41 15.61
C PRO A 203 -5.73 13.62 14.25
N VAL A 204 -6.94 14.17 14.25
CA VAL A 204 -7.65 14.51 13.02
C VAL A 204 -7.15 15.86 12.50
N ALA A 205 -6.67 15.88 11.26
CA ALA A 205 -6.39 17.12 10.53
C ALA A 205 -7.63 17.52 9.71
N ARG A 206 -8.03 18.79 9.78
CA ARG A 206 -9.19 19.32 9.03
C ARG A 206 -8.90 19.64 7.56
N ARG A 207 -7.62 19.74 7.20
CA ARG A 207 -7.15 20.00 5.84
C ARG A 207 -5.83 19.28 5.61
N THR A 208 -5.51 19.03 4.35
CA THR A 208 -4.20 18.55 3.95
C THR A 208 -3.19 19.70 4.01
N PHE A 209 -1.98 19.42 4.51
CA PHE A 209 -0.88 20.36 4.57
C PHE A 209 0.46 19.60 4.50
N ILE A 210 1.50 20.29 4.08
CA ILE A 210 2.86 19.73 4.00
C ILE A 210 3.53 19.88 5.37
N CYS A 211 3.95 18.77 5.95
CA CYS A 211 4.77 18.75 7.16
C CYS A 211 6.26 18.77 6.78
N GLU A 212 6.98 19.77 7.26
CA GLU A 212 8.44 19.85 7.10
C GLU A 212 9.14 19.38 8.37
N PRO A 213 10.30 18.69 8.23
CA PRO A 213 11.07 18.32 9.40
C PRO A 213 11.55 19.57 10.13
N LEU A 214 11.24 19.66 11.42
CA LEU A 214 11.83 20.65 12.30
C LEU A 214 13.32 20.33 12.46
N LYS A 215 14.19 21.30 12.14
CA LYS A 215 15.62 21.21 12.41
C LYS A 215 15.84 21.60 13.86
N ALA A 216 16.35 20.71 14.72
CA ALA A 216 16.65 21.03 16.12
C ALA A 216 18.03 21.73 16.25
N GLU A 217 18.28 22.76 15.44
CA GLU A 217 19.59 23.41 15.34
C GLU A 217 19.77 24.53 16.38
N ASN A 218 18.67 25.13 16.85
CA ASN A 218 18.67 26.20 17.86
C ASN A 218 17.74 25.88 19.04
N ASP A 219 17.80 26.69 20.10
CA ASP A 219 17.03 26.47 21.32
C ASP A 219 15.51 26.69 21.13
N ASP A 220 15.11 27.58 20.22
CA ASP A 220 13.70 27.78 19.84
C ASP A 220 13.12 26.51 19.21
N ASP A 221 13.87 25.83 18.34
CA ASP A 221 13.44 24.60 17.69
C ASP A 221 13.37 23.44 18.70
N LYS A 222 14.29 23.39 19.69
CA LYS A 222 14.17 22.45 20.82
C LYS A 222 12.89 22.70 21.63
N GLN A 223 12.52 23.97 21.84
CA GLN A 223 11.30 24.33 22.55
C GLN A 223 10.03 23.96 21.76
N LYS A 224 10.03 24.17 20.44
CA LYS A 224 8.97 23.67 19.54
C LYS A 224 8.86 22.15 19.59
N PHE A 225 9.98 21.41 19.61
CA PHE A 225 9.98 19.96 19.76
C PHE A 225 9.39 19.50 21.10
N LYS A 226 9.73 20.20 22.20
CA LYS A 226 9.16 19.91 23.53
C LYS A 226 7.65 20.11 23.53
N ARG A 227 7.18 21.25 23.02
CA ARG A 227 5.75 21.56 22.89
C ARG A 227 5.00 20.57 21.99
N MET A 228 5.61 20.16 20.87
CA MET A 228 5.03 19.14 19.98
C MET A 228 4.84 17.81 20.72
N LYS A 229 5.83 17.37 21.52
CA LYS A 229 5.72 16.14 22.33
C LYS A 229 4.65 16.26 23.41
N GLU A 230 4.52 17.41 24.06
CA GLU A 230 3.48 17.68 25.06
C GLU A 230 2.09 17.57 24.42
N ILE A 231 1.84 18.29 23.32
CA ILE A 231 0.57 18.21 22.56
C ILE A 231 0.28 16.78 22.13
N LEU A 232 1.26 16.05 21.58
CA LEU A 232 1.07 14.65 21.19
C LEU A 232 0.75 13.74 22.38
N THR A 233 1.25 14.04 23.57
CA THR A 233 0.96 13.26 24.78
C THR A 233 -0.45 13.54 25.27
N GLU A 234 -0.85 14.82 25.33
CA GLU A 234 -2.20 15.25 25.71
C GLU A 234 -3.26 14.70 24.76
N MET A 235 -3.00 14.67 23.44
CA MET A 235 -3.93 14.14 22.46
C MET A 235 -4.08 12.62 22.49
N ASN A 236 -3.14 11.90 23.13
CA ASN A 236 -3.15 10.45 23.26
C ASN A 236 -3.57 9.97 24.67
N ALA A 237 -3.81 10.88 25.60
CA ALA A 237 -4.35 10.62 26.93
C ALA A 237 -5.88 10.54 26.89
#